data_AF-A0A7C6XYQ0-F1
#
_entry.id   AF-A0A7C6XYQ0-F1
#
_cell.length_a   1.000
_cell.length_b   1.000
_cell.length_c   1.000
_cell.angle_alpha   90.00
_cell.angle_beta   90.00
_cell.angle_gamma   90.00
#
_symmetry.space_group_name_H-M   'P 1'
#
loop_
_entity.id
_entity.type
_entity.pdbx_description
1 polymer ?
#
loop_
_entity_poly.entity_id
_entity_poly.type
_entity_poly.pdbx_seq_one_letter_code
_entity_poly.pdbx_strand_id
1 'polypeptide(L)'
;MVQLLHFSAAILFGGAAGVWYEICGLFAFMGRKWRRLLFDLLFWAVLLPGAFLFLLFLNGGGPRGYLMIGMASGLILVRFTMGVGLARLLDPLRHKLYIKRCKRKAQKRQTRAQKRIGREQIWQKRQQFPEEGQG
;
A
#
# COMPACT_ATOMS: atom_id res chain seq x y z
N MET A 1 28.65 17.23 24.77
CA MET A 1 27.50 16.43 25.24
C MET A 1 26.17 16.87 24.64
N VAL A 2 25.81 18.16 24.66
CA VAL A 2 24.52 18.68 24.16
C VAL A 2 24.22 18.30 22.69
N GLN A 3 25.22 18.33 21.80
CA GLN A 3 25.06 17.97 20.39
C GLN A 3 24.69 16.49 20.16
N LEU A 4 25.28 15.58 20.95
CA LEU A 4 24.98 14.14 20.93
C LEU A 4 23.54 13.88 21.37
N LEU A 5 23.07 14.61 22.38
CA LEU A 5 21.72 14.52 22.92
C LEU A 5 20.67 14.98 21.90
N HIS A 6 20.95 16.08 21.19
CA HIS A 6 20.13 16.56 20.08
C HIS A 6 20.11 15.59 18.90
N PHE A 7 21.25 14.94 18.61
CA PHE A 7 21.33 13.93 17.55
C PHE A 7 20.54 12.66 17.90
N SER A 8 20.63 12.16 19.13
CA SER A 8 19.80 11.01 19.57
C SER A 8 18.31 11.34 19.56
N ALA A 9 17.94 12.56 19.96
CA ALA A 9 16.55 13.01 19.88
C ALA A 9 16.04 13.07 18.42
N ALA A 10 16.91 13.49 17.49
CA ALA A 10 16.57 13.53 16.07
C ALA A 10 16.35 12.13 15.49
N ILE A 11 17.16 11.14 15.90
CA ILE A 11 16.96 9.72 15.53
C ILE A 11 15.62 9.22 16.06
N LEU A 12 15.30 9.49 17.34
CA LEU A 12 14.03 9.08 17.94
C LEU A 12 12.83 9.72 17.23
N PHE A 13 12.90 11.01 16.90
CA PHE A 13 11.86 11.71 16.15
C PHE A 13 11.67 11.11 14.75
N GLY A 14 12.77 10.88 14.02
CA GLY A 14 12.75 10.22 12.72
C GLY A 14 12.18 8.80 12.78
N GLY A 15 12.53 8.04 13.81
CA GLY A 15 11.98 6.72 14.06
C GLY A 15 10.48 6.75 14.36
N ALA A 16 10.03 7.62 15.26
CA ALA A 16 8.62 7.78 15.59
C ALA A 16 7.78 8.18 14.36
N ALA A 17 8.29 9.10 13.55
CA ALA A 17 7.68 9.45 12.27
C ALA A 17 7.61 8.25 11.32
N GLY A 18 8.67 7.44 11.24
CA GLY A 18 8.69 6.22 10.44
C GLY A 18 7.66 5.18 10.89
N VAL A 19 7.49 5.00 12.21
CA VAL A 19 6.49 4.07 12.76
C VAL A 19 5.08 4.56 12.43
N TRP A 20 4.83 5.86 12.62
CA TRP A 20 3.56 6.47 12.27
C TRP A 20 3.23 6.29 10.79
N TYR A 21 4.22 6.48 9.91
CA TYR A 21 4.07 6.25 8.47
C TYR A 21 3.66 4.82 8.13
N GLU A 22 4.32 3.82 8.72
CA GLU A 22 4.00 2.41 8.49
C GLU A 22 2.59 2.05 8.97
N ILE A 23 2.16 2.59 10.11
CA ILE A 23 0.79 2.40 10.63
C ILE A 23 -0.22 2.99 9.65
N CYS A 24 -0.02 4.22 9.17
CA CYS A 24 -0.88 4.81 8.14
C CYS A 24 -0.85 4.00 6.82
N GLY A 25 0.31 3.49 6.44
CA GLY A 25 0.52 2.66 5.25
C GLY A 25 -0.22 1.33 5.29
N LEU A 26 -0.31 0.71 6.47
CA LEU A 26 -1.12 -0.48 6.74
C LEU A 26 -2.61 -0.25 6.48
N PHE A 27 -3.16 0.85 6.99
CA PHE A 27 -4.56 1.24 6.75
C PHE A 27 -4.82 1.55 5.27
N ALA A 28 -3.85 2.16 4.58
CA ALA A 28 -3.93 2.43 3.15
C ALA A 28 -3.88 1.16 2.30
N PHE A 29 -3.21 0.09 2.76
CA PHE A 29 -3.08 -1.19 2.05
C PHE A 29 -4.44 -1.90 1.85
N MET A 30 -5.44 -1.60 2.68
CA MET A 30 -6.81 -2.10 2.54
C MET A 30 -7.69 -1.29 1.55
N GLY A 31 -7.22 -0.18 0.98
CA GLY A 31 -8.04 0.77 0.20
C GLY A 31 -7.66 0.97 -1.28
N ARG A 32 -8.51 1.73 -2.02
CA ARG A 32 -8.24 2.22 -3.39
C ARG A 32 -6.97 3.09 -3.44
N LYS A 33 -6.26 3.11 -4.59
CA LYS A 33 -5.02 3.89 -4.83
C LYS A 33 -5.06 5.34 -4.31
N TRP A 34 -6.20 6.01 -4.42
CA TRP A 34 -6.43 7.38 -3.95
C TRP A 34 -6.26 7.55 -2.44
N ARG A 35 -6.61 6.54 -1.62
CA ARG A 35 -6.41 6.61 -0.16
C ARG A 35 -4.93 6.62 0.20
N ARG A 36 -4.11 5.84 -0.50
CA ARG A 36 -2.65 5.83 -0.26
C ARG A 36 -2.05 7.21 -0.50
N LEU A 37 -2.45 7.87 -1.58
CA LEU A 37 -1.99 9.21 -1.94
C LEU A 37 -2.40 10.26 -0.90
N LEU A 38 -3.64 10.16 -0.38
CA LEU A 38 -4.13 11.04 0.68
C LEU A 38 -3.35 10.87 1.99
N PHE A 39 -3.04 9.62 2.38
CA PHE A 39 -2.24 9.35 3.57
C PHE A 39 -0.78 9.79 3.43
N ASP A 40 -0.19 9.66 2.25
CA ASP A 40 1.15 10.22 1.96
C ASP A 40 1.13 11.75 2.13
N LEU A 41 0.15 12.43 1.55
CA LEU A 41 -0.02 13.88 1.69
C LEU A 41 -0.19 14.31 3.15
N LEU A 42 -1.04 13.62 3.91
CA LEU A 42 -1.23 13.87 5.34
C LEU A 42 0.05 13.65 6.15
N PHE A 43 0.80 12.59 5.82
CA PHE A 43 2.07 12.33 6.49
C PHE A 43 3.07 13.47 6.27
N TRP A 44 3.27 13.90 5.03
CA TRP A 44 4.17 15.02 4.72
C TRP A 44 3.68 16.34 5.33
N ALA A 45 2.36 16.56 5.34
CA ALA A 45 1.75 17.74 5.96
C ALA A 45 1.95 17.81 7.48
N VAL A 46 2.14 16.68 8.17
CA VAL A 46 2.44 16.64 9.61
C VAL A 46 3.95 16.58 9.87
N LEU A 47 4.69 15.85 9.04
CA LEU A 47 6.14 15.68 9.17
C LEU A 47 6.88 16.99 8.97
N LEU A 48 6.52 17.78 7.96
CA LEU A 48 7.22 19.04 7.64
C LEU A 48 7.09 20.08 8.78
N PRO A 49 5.88 20.40 9.29
CA PRO A 49 5.75 21.29 10.44
C PRO A 49 6.36 20.70 11.72
N GLY A 50 6.24 19.39 11.93
CA GLY A 50 6.82 18.74 13.11
C GLY A 50 8.35 18.81 13.10
N ALA A 51 8.98 18.53 11.96
CA ALA A 51 10.43 18.65 11.79
C ALA A 51 10.89 20.11 11.93
N PHE A 52 10.12 21.06 11.42
CA PHE A 52 10.39 22.48 11.58
C PHE A 52 10.34 22.92 13.05
N LEU A 53 9.27 22.58 13.78
CA LEU A 53 9.13 22.88 15.21
C LEU A 53 10.23 22.22 16.05
N PHE A 54 10.60 20.99 15.72
CA PHE A 54 11.68 20.27 16.39
C PHE A 54 13.04 20.94 16.18
N LEU A 55 13.35 21.38 14.95
CA LEU A 55 14.56 22.16 14.66
C LEU A 55 14.54 23.53 15.35
N LEU A 56 13.35 24.15 15.46
CA LEU A 56 13.15 25.39 16.20
C LEU A 56 13.45 25.22 17.69
N PHE A 57 12.94 24.14 18.30
CA PHE A 57 13.11 23.82 19.71
C PHE A 57 14.56 23.46 20.07
N LEU A 58 15.25 22.67 19.26
CA LEU A 58 16.61 22.21 19.58
C LEU A 58 17.71 23.24 19.29
N ASN A 59 17.44 24.22 18.43
CA ASN A 59 18.52 25.03 17.86
C ASN A 59 18.12 26.44 17.44
N GLY A 60 16.96 26.93 17.90
CA GLY A 60 16.45 28.25 17.52
C GLY A 60 16.08 28.38 16.04
N GLY A 61 15.92 27.27 15.32
CA GLY A 61 15.48 27.25 13.92
C GLY A 61 16.59 27.08 12.88
N GLY A 62 17.86 26.99 13.31
CA GLY A 62 18.98 26.76 12.40
C GLY A 62 19.01 25.32 11.85
N PRO A 63 18.87 25.10 10.53
CA PRO A 63 18.94 23.76 9.95
C PRO A 63 20.39 23.24 9.99
N ARG A 64 20.71 22.45 11.01
CA ARG A 64 22.00 21.76 11.09
C ARG A 64 21.91 20.40 10.41
N GLY A 65 22.76 20.17 9.40
CA GLY A 65 22.74 18.96 8.58
C GLY A 65 22.81 17.65 9.38
N TYR A 66 23.56 17.62 10.50
CA TYR A 66 23.64 16.42 11.34
C TYR A 66 22.29 16.04 11.97
N LEU A 67 21.41 17.00 12.30
CA LEU A 67 20.07 16.71 12.82
C LEU A 67 19.17 16.11 11.74
N MET A 68 19.27 16.63 10.51
CA MET A 68 18.54 16.06 9.37
C MET A 68 19.02 14.65 9.05
N ILE A 69 20.33 14.39 9.11
CA ILE A 69 20.90 13.05 8.95
C ILE A 69 20.39 12.12 10.06
N GLY A 70 20.32 12.60 11.31
CA GLY A 70 19.74 11.85 12.43
C GLY A 70 18.29 11.46 12.18
N MET A 71 17.44 12.42 11.79
CA MET A 71 16.04 12.15 11.44
C MET A 71 15.90 11.16 10.28
N ALA A 72 16.66 11.36 9.19
CA ALA A 72 16.63 10.47 8.03
C ALA A 72 17.07 9.05 8.42
N SER A 73 18.13 8.93 9.24
CA SER A 73 18.61 7.63 9.70
C SER A 73 17.58 6.89 10.56
N GLY A 74 16.87 7.59 11.47
CA GLY A 74 15.78 7.00 12.25
C GLY A 74 14.61 6.53 11.38
N LEU A 75 14.24 7.33 10.38
CA LEU A 75 13.19 6.99 9.42
C LEU A 75 13.56 5.75 8.60
N ILE A 76 14.80 5.71 8.06
CA ILE A 76 15.32 4.59 7.26
C ILE A 76 15.40 3.31 8.10
N LEU A 77 15.88 3.40 9.35
CA LEU A 77 16.00 2.26 10.26
C LEU A 77 14.63 1.62 10.51
N VAL A 78 13.61 2.43 10.78
CA VAL A 78 12.24 1.93 10.96
C VAL A 78 11.69 1.37 9.65
N ARG A 79 11.96 2.02 8.52
CA ARG A 79 11.51 1.53 7.22
C ARG A 79 12.09 0.16 6.88
N PHE A 80 13.35 -0.09 7.23
CA PHE A 80 13.99 -1.39 7.05
C PHE A 80 13.44 -2.44 8.03
N THR A 81 13.35 -2.11 9.32
CA THR A 81 12.95 -3.07 10.35
C THR A 81 11.46 -3.42 10.28
N MET A 82 10.59 -2.41 10.26
CA MET A 82 9.15 -2.61 10.11
C MET A 82 8.77 -3.05 8.71
N GLY A 83 9.37 -2.49 7.65
CA GLY A 83 9.02 -2.87 6.27
C GLY A 83 9.29 -4.35 5.98
N VAL A 84 10.40 -4.89 6.47
CA VAL A 84 10.73 -6.33 6.35
C VAL A 84 9.80 -7.16 7.26
N GLY A 85 9.56 -6.70 8.49
CA GLY A 85 8.63 -7.38 9.41
C GLY A 85 7.21 -7.47 8.85
N LEU A 86 6.70 -6.37 8.31
CA LEU A 86 5.38 -6.26 7.68
C LEU A 86 5.28 -7.07 6.40
N ALA A 87 6.31 -7.07 5.56
CA ALA A 87 6.34 -7.90 4.36
C ALA A 87 6.18 -9.39 4.72
N ARG A 88 6.94 -9.88 5.71
CA ARG A 88 6.82 -11.26 6.19
C ARG A 88 5.46 -11.59 6.80
N LEU A 89 4.86 -10.64 7.52
CA LEU A 89 3.53 -10.82 8.13
C LEU A 89 2.40 -10.80 7.09
N LEU A 90 2.54 -9.98 6.04
CA LEU A 90 1.55 -9.81 4.98
C LEU A 90 1.69 -10.81 3.83
N ASP A 91 2.85 -11.44 3.65
CA ASP A 91 3.08 -12.47 2.63
C ASP A 91 2.06 -13.62 2.66
N PRO A 92 1.77 -14.27 3.81
CA PRO A 92 0.76 -15.32 3.85
C PRO A 92 -0.66 -14.81 3.51
N LEU A 93 -0.99 -13.57 3.89
CA LEU A 93 -2.26 -12.94 3.56
C LEU A 93 -2.35 -12.58 2.07
N ARG A 94 -1.27 -12.05 1.49
CA ARG A 94 -1.16 -11.77 0.05
C ARG A 94 -1.30 -13.04 -0.76
N HIS A 95 -0.67 -14.13 -0.33
CA HIS A 95 -0.77 -15.43 -1.00
C HIS A 95 -2.21 -15.95 -1.00
N LYS A 96 -2.91 -15.91 0.14
CA LYS A 96 -4.34 -16.29 0.22
C LYS A 96 -5.23 -15.43 -0.67
N LEU A 97 -5.03 -14.11 -0.69
CA LEU A 97 -5.79 -13.19 -1.53
C LEU A 97 -5.50 -13.39 -3.02
N TYR A 98 -4.24 -13.68 -3.38
CA TYR A 98 -3.83 -14.00 -4.74
C TYR A 98 -4.52 -15.27 -5.24
N ILE A 99 -4.51 -16.35 -4.45
CA ILE A 99 -5.21 -17.61 -4.79
C ILE A 99 -6.71 -17.37 -5.00
N LYS A 100 -7.38 -16.61 -4.12
CA LYS A 100 -8.80 -16.25 -4.28
C LYS A 100 -9.06 -15.50 -5.59
N ARG A 101 -8.18 -14.56 -5.98
CA ARG A 101 -8.30 -13.85 -7.26
C ARG A 101 -8.10 -14.77 -8.46
N CYS A 102 -7.14 -15.69 -8.40
CA CYS A 102 -6.91 -16.68 -9.46
C CYS A 102 -8.11 -17.62 -9.63
N LYS A 103 -8.66 -18.16 -8.52
CA LYS A 103 -9.90 -18.98 -8.55
C LYS A 103 -11.07 -18.23 -9.18
N ARG A 104 -11.32 -16.97 -8.78
CA ARG A 104 -12.39 -16.15 -9.38
C ARG A 104 -12.19 -15.88 -10.87
N LYS A 105 -10.94 -15.64 -11.30
CA LYS A 105 -10.64 -15.46 -12.73
C LYS A 105 -10.85 -16.76 -13.53
N ALA A 106 -10.41 -17.89 -12.99
CA ALA A 106 -10.62 -19.21 -13.61
C ALA A 106 -12.11 -19.53 -13.77
N GLN A 107 -12.90 -19.31 -12.70
CA GLN A 107 -14.33 -19.54 -12.72
C GLN A 107 -15.06 -18.67 -13.76
N LYS A 108 -14.72 -17.37 -13.85
CA LYS A 108 -15.24 -16.48 -14.90
C LYS A 108 -14.90 -16.95 -16.31
N ARG A 109 -13.73 -17.53 -16.53
CA ARG A 109 -13.33 -18.10 -17.84
C ARG A 109 -14.17 -19.32 -18.17
N GLN A 110 -14.38 -20.22 -17.22
CA GLN A 110 -15.24 -21.40 -17.39
C GLN A 110 -16.68 -21.00 -17.72
N THR A 111 -17.28 -20.06 -16.99
CA THR A 111 -18.65 -19.59 -17.28
C THR A 111 -18.75 -18.95 -18.67
N ARG A 112 -17.72 -18.23 -19.12
CA ARG A 112 -17.70 -17.64 -20.48
C ARG A 112 -17.56 -18.70 -21.57
N ALA A 113 -16.74 -19.73 -21.34
CA ALA A 113 -16.59 -20.85 -22.27
C ALA A 113 -17.89 -21.64 -22.39
N GLN A 114 -18.54 -21.95 -21.25
CA GLN A 114 -19.83 -22.65 -21.22
C GLN A 114 -20.94 -21.85 -21.93
N LYS A 115 -20.97 -20.53 -21.78
CA LYS A 115 -21.88 -19.63 -22.53
C LYS A 115 -21.55 -19.53 -24.03
N ARG A 116 -20.33 -19.85 -24.47
CA ARG A 116 -19.99 -19.94 -25.90
C ARG A 116 -20.49 -21.26 -26.49
N ILE A 117 -20.17 -22.37 -25.83
CA ILE A 117 -20.62 -23.71 -26.24
C ILE A 117 -22.15 -23.78 -26.32
N GLY A 118 -22.85 -23.24 -25.32
CA GLY A 118 -24.32 -23.19 -25.36
C GLY A 118 -24.88 -22.32 -26.50
N ARG A 119 -24.18 -21.23 -26.88
CA ARG A 119 -24.58 -20.42 -28.04
C ARG A 119 -24.33 -21.13 -29.38
N GLU A 120 -23.22 -21.86 -29.50
CA GLU A 120 -22.91 -22.67 -30.68
C GLU A 120 -23.92 -23.80 -30.86
N GLN A 121 -24.32 -24.48 -29.78
CA GLN A 121 -25.37 -25.50 -29.83
C GLN A 121 -26.73 -24.94 -30.27
N ILE A 122 -27.13 -23.75 -29.77
CA ILE A 122 -28.36 -23.08 -30.21
C ILE A 122 -28.28 -22.70 -31.69
N TRP A 123 -27.11 -22.24 -32.16
CA TRP A 123 -26.87 -21.91 -33.56
C TRP A 123 -26.96 -23.14 -34.47
N GLN A 124 -26.34 -24.27 -34.08
CA GLN A 124 -26.44 -25.53 -34.81
C GLN A 124 -27.88 -26.06 -34.85
N LYS A 125 -28.62 -25.98 -33.73
CA LYS A 125 -30.02 -26.39 -33.69
C LYS A 125 -30.90 -25.56 -34.63
N ARG A 126 -30.66 -24.25 -34.74
CA ARG A 126 -31.35 -23.38 -35.74
C ARG A 126 -31.01 -23.73 -37.17
N GLN A 127 -29.79 -24.19 -37.46
CA GLN A 127 -29.43 -24.63 -38.82
C GLN A 127 -30.05 -25.98 -39.18
N GLN A 128 -30.27 -26.87 -38.20
CA GLN A 128 -30.91 -28.18 -38.44
C GLN A 128 -32.44 -28.11 -38.55
N PHE A 129 -33.10 -27.11 -37.96
CA PHE A 129 -34.56 -26.93 -38.03
C PHE A 129 -34.93 -25.48 -38.39
N PRO A 130 -34.85 -25.10 -39.69
CA PRO A 130 -35.19 -23.74 -40.13
C PRO A 130 -36.71 -23.45 -40.17
N GLU A 131 -37.56 -24.48 -40.14
CA GLU A 131 -39.00 -24.37 -40.47
C GLU A 131 -39.95 -24.15 -39.28
N GLU A 132 -39.53 -24.35 -38.01
CA GLU A 132 -40.43 -24.15 -36.84
C GLU A 132 -40.56 -22.68 -36.37
N GLY A 133 -40.00 -21.73 -37.11
CA GLY A 133 -39.97 -20.30 -36.74
C GLY A 133 -41.00 -19.41 -37.44
N GLN A 134 -41.86 -19.97 -38.29
CA GLN A 134 -42.92 -19.23 -39.00
C GLN A 134 -44.25 -19.98 -38.82
N GLY A 135 -44.90 -19.75 -37.69
CA GLY A 135 -46.26 -20.20 -37.38
C GLY A 135 -46.88 -19.27 -36.35
#